data_AF-A0A524H0G5-F1
#
_entry.id   AF-A0A524H0G5-F1
#
_cell.length_a   1.000
_cell.length_b   1.000
_cell.length_c   1.000
_cell.angle_alpha   90.00
_cell.angle_beta   90.00
_cell.angle_gamma   90.00
#
_symmetry.space_group_name_H-M   'P 1'
#
loop_
_entity.id
_entity.type
_entity.pdbx_description
1 polymer ?
#
loop_
_entity_poly.entity_id
_entity_poly.type
_entity_poly.pdbx_seq_one_letter_code
_entity_poly.pdbx_strand_id
1 'polypeptide(L)' 'MLVNNREEELNVDGIEIAAKLMELSAVTAPKSKGVSFVQTRILTGERLQKLADEMVRFGERTGKKDFDRDAK' A
#
# COMPACT_ATOMS: atom_id res chain seq x y z
N MET A 1 -33.26 3.34 -3.36
CA MET A 1 -32.23 3.97 -4.22
C MET A 1 -31.07 2.99 -4.27
N LEU A 2 -30.95 2.26 -5.37
CA LEU A 2 -29.86 1.29 -5.58
C LEU A 2 -28.60 2.13 -5.86
N VAL A 3 -27.74 2.27 -4.86
CA VAL A 3 -26.40 2.83 -5.10
C VAL A 3 -25.62 1.76 -5.87
N ASN A 4 -24.99 2.18 -6.96
CA ASN A 4 -24.43 1.35 -8.01
C ASN A 4 -23.20 0.56 -7.50
N ASN A 5 -23.35 -0.74 -7.20
CA ASN A 5 -22.21 -1.63 -6.88
C ASN A 5 -21.08 -1.62 -7.94
N ARG A 6 -21.38 -1.22 -9.19
CA ARG A 6 -20.39 -1.15 -10.28
C ARG A 6 -19.36 -0.03 -10.12
N GLU A 7 -19.69 1.07 -9.45
CA GLU A 7 -18.72 2.18 -9.29
C GLU A 7 -17.68 1.85 -8.22
N GLU A 8 -18.04 1.11 -7.18
CA GLU A 8 -17.10 0.57 -6.20
C GLU A 8 -16.18 -0.51 -6.81
N GLU A 9 -16.72 -1.44 -7.62
CA GLU A 9 -15.92 -2.45 -8.33
C GLU A 9 -14.90 -1.82 -9.29
N LEU A 10 -15.32 -0.84 -10.12
CA LEU A 10 -14.42 -0.15 -11.06
C LEU A 10 -13.30 0.63 -10.36
N ASN A 11 -13.55 1.15 -9.16
CA ASN A 11 -12.55 1.88 -8.37
C ASN A 11 -11.49 0.93 -7.79
N VAL A 12 -11.90 -0.26 -7.33
CA VAL A 12 -10.98 -1.30 -6.84
C VAL A 12 -10.04 -1.78 -7.95
N ASP A 13 -10.57 -2.00 -9.16
CA ASP A 13 -9.76 -2.44 -10.31
C ASP A 13 -8.68 -1.42 -10.69
N GLY A 14 -9.03 -0.12 -10.70
CA GLY A 14 -8.09 0.95 -11.03
C GLY A 14 -6.93 1.06 -10.02
N ILE A 15 -7.24 0.94 -8.73
CA ILE A 15 -6.24 0.96 -7.66
C ILE A 15 -5.31 -0.25 -7.76
N GLU A 16 -5.85 -1.44 -8.05
CA GLU A 16 -5.04 -2.65 -8.20
C GLU A 16 -4.07 -2.53 -9.40
N ILE A 17 -4.54 -1.98 -10.53
CA ILE A 17 -3.68 -1.70 -11.68
C ILE A 17 -2.56 -0.73 -11.30
N ALA A 18 -2.88 0.37 -10.62
CA ALA A 18 -1.88 1.34 -10.19
C ALA A 18 -0.83 0.70 -9.26
N ALA A 19 -1.26 -0.10 -8.29
CA ALA A 19 -0.36 -0.81 -7.37
C ALA A 19 0.59 -1.77 -8.13
N LYS A 20 0.07 -2.53 -9.10
CA LYS A 20 0.89 -3.42 -9.96
C LYS A 20 1.90 -2.65 -10.80
N LEU A 21 1.52 -1.49 -11.34
CA LEU A 21 2.44 -0.63 -12.10
C LEU A 21 3.52 -0.02 -11.21
N MET A 22 3.19 0.38 -9.97
CA MET A 22 4.17 0.84 -8.99
C MET A 22 5.16 -0.26 -8.60
N GLU A 23 4.67 -1.48 -8.37
CA GLU A 23 5.52 -2.64 -8.11
C GLU A 23 6.48 -2.91 -9.28
N LEU A 24 5.98 -2.94 -10.51
CA LEU A 24 6.80 -3.11 -11.71
C LEU A 24 7.87 -2.02 -11.83
N SER A 25 7.49 -0.77 -11.58
CA SER A 25 8.40 0.38 -11.60
C SER A 25 9.49 0.24 -10.54
N ALA A 26 9.13 -0.18 -9.32
CA ALA A 26 10.07 -0.39 -8.24
C ALA A 26 11.08 -1.50 -8.56
N VAL A 27 10.66 -2.60 -9.19
CA VAL A 27 11.55 -3.70 -9.58
C VAL A 27 12.49 -3.29 -10.71
N THR A 28 11.99 -2.58 -11.71
CA THR A 28 12.75 -2.20 -12.92
C THR A 28 13.62 -0.94 -12.75
N ALA A 29 13.38 -0.14 -11.70
CA ALA A 29 14.17 1.07 -11.47
C ALA A 29 15.68 0.78 -11.36
N PRO A 30 16.55 1.61 -11.99
CA PRO A 30 18.00 1.42 -11.94
C PRO A 30 18.50 1.51 -10.49
N LYS A 31 19.21 0.48 -10.06
CA LYS A 31 19.78 0.34 -8.70
C LYS A 31 21.28 0.14 -8.76
N SER A 32 21.96 0.37 -7.64
CA SER A 32 23.42 0.26 -7.54
C SER A 32 23.92 -1.09 -8.08
N LYS A 33 24.93 -1.04 -8.96
CA LYS A 33 25.56 -2.20 -9.61
C LYS A 33 24.63 -3.05 -10.48
N GLY A 34 23.45 -2.56 -10.86
CA GLY A 34 22.49 -3.32 -11.68
C GLY A 34 21.84 -4.49 -10.94
N VAL A 35 21.92 -4.51 -9.61
CA VAL A 35 21.34 -5.57 -8.77
C VAL A 35 20.16 -4.99 -7.99
N SER A 36 19.05 -5.72 -7.99
CA SER A 36 17.91 -5.39 -7.13
C SER A 36 18.05 -6.06 -5.77
N PHE A 37 18.06 -5.27 -4.69
CA PHE A 37 18.10 -5.76 -3.31
C PHE A 37 16.77 -5.60 -2.57
N VAL A 38 15.74 -5.09 -3.25
CA VAL A 38 14.43 -4.81 -2.67
C VAL A 38 13.43 -5.89 -3.05
N GLN A 39 12.53 -6.18 -2.13
CA GLN A 39 11.34 -6.99 -2.38
C GLN A 39 10.12 -6.09 -2.29
N THR A 40 9.12 -6.37 -3.12
CA THR A 40 7.85 -5.65 -3.16
C THR A 40 6.71 -6.59 -2.76
N ARG A 41 5.64 -6.01 -2.22
CA ARG A 41 4.40 -6.72 -1.94
C ARG A 41 3.24 -5.73 -1.93
N ILE A 42 2.19 -6.05 -2.68
CA ILE A 42 0.91 -5.34 -2.60
C ILE A 42 0.10 -5.97 -1.47
N LEU A 43 -0.41 -5.15 -0.55
CA LEU A 43 -1.25 -5.58 0.57
C LEU A 43 -2.67 -5.04 0.39
N THR A 44 -3.66 -5.90 0.58
CA THR A 44 -5.09 -5.55 0.50
C THR A 44 -5.84 -6.23 1.65
N GLY A 45 -7.07 -5.77 1.90
CA GLY A 45 -7.98 -6.36 2.90
C GLY A 45 -7.38 -6.42 4.31
N GLU A 46 -7.57 -7.55 4.98
CA GLU A 46 -7.16 -7.76 6.38
C GLU A 46 -5.66 -7.49 6.62
N ARG A 47 -4.79 -7.84 5.66
CA ARG A 47 -3.35 -7.63 5.80
C ARG A 47 -2.99 -6.14 5.79
N LEU A 48 -3.69 -5.34 5.00
CA LEU A 48 -3.51 -3.89 4.97
C LEU A 48 -3.98 -3.28 6.30
N GLN A 49 -5.16 -3.70 6.80
CA GLN A 49 -5.67 -3.23 8.08
C GLN A 49 -4.73 -3.58 9.24
N LYS A 50 -4.19 -4.79 9.26
CA LYS A 50 -3.22 -5.20 10.28
C LYS A 50 -1.96 -4.33 10.26
N LEU A 51 -1.48 -3.95 9.08
CA LEU A 51 -0.34 -3.05 8.96
C LEU A 51 -0.67 -1.65 9.50
N ALA A 52 -1.83 -1.10 9.15
CA ALA A 52 -2.33 0.18 9.66
C ALA A 52 -2.37 0.20 11.20
N ASP A 53 -2.94 -0.83 11.82
CA ASP A 53 -3.02 -0.94 13.28
C ASP A 53 -1.64 -0.97 13.95
N GLU A 54 -0.67 -1.68 13.34
CA GLU A 54 0.72 -1.71 13.85
C GLU A 54 1.44 -0.37 13.66
N MET A 55 1.13 0.38 12.60
CA MET A 55 1.70 1.70 12.38
C MET A 55 1.26 2.67 13.47
N VAL A 56 -0.05 2.70 13.80
CA VAL A 56 -0.56 3.49 14.94
C VAL A 56 0.16 3.11 16.24
N ARG A 57 0.19 1.81 16.57
CA ARG A 57 0.89 1.31 17.77
C ARG A 57 2.36 1.72 17.82
N PHE A 58 3.04 1.69 16.68
CA PHE A 58 4.44 2.06 16.59
C PHE A 58 4.64 3.57 16.83
N GLY A 59 3.81 4.42 16.23
CA GLY A 59 3.84 5.87 16.45
C GLY A 59 3.64 6.23 17.92
N GLU A 60 2.61 5.67 18.55
CA GLU A 60 2.30 5.86 19.97
C GLU A 60 3.45 5.42 20.87
N ARG A 61 3.99 4.20 20.67
CA ARG A 61 5.04 3.63 21.51
C ARG A 61 6.38 4.34 21.35
N THR A 62 6.69 4.89 20.19
CA THR A 62 7.99 5.50 19.90
C THR A 62 7.98 7.03 19.97
N GLY A 63 6.81 7.65 20.06
CA GLY A 63 6.64 9.10 19.97
C GLY A 63 6.97 9.67 18.58
N LYS A 64 7.13 8.81 17.55
CA LYS A 64 7.37 9.24 16.18
C LYS A 64 6.07 9.71 15.55
N LYS A 65 6.13 10.88 14.93
CA LYS A 65 5.00 11.54 14.26
C LYS A 65 4.67 10.85 12.93
N ASP A 66 3.48 11.12 12.42
CA ASP A 66 2.98 10.78 11.09
C ASP A 66 2.63 9.30 10.83
N PHE A 67 2.98 8.39 11.74
CA PHE A 67 2.57 6.99 11.61
C PHE A 67 1.06 6.78 11.70
N ASP A 68 0.35 7.65 12.42
CA ASP A 68 -1.11 7.68 12.52
C ASP A 68 -1.78 8.24 11.26
N ARG A 69 -1.08 9.10 10.52
CA ARG A 69 -1.51 9.58 9.19
C ARG A 69 -1.36 8.47 8.17
N ASP A 70 -0.19 7.83 8.12
CA ASP A 70 0.12 6.81 7.11
C ASP A 70 -0.65 5.49 7.33
N ALA A 71 -1.29 5.32 8.49
CA ALA A 71 -2.18 4.20 8.80
C ALA A 71 -3.62 4.36 8.25
N LYS A 72 -3.99 5.52 7.73
CA LYS A 72 -5.35 5.84 7.24
C LYS A 72 -5.38 5.86 5.72
#